data_AF-A0A7W9X9M5-F1
#
_entry.id   AF-A0A7W9X9M5-F1
#
_cell.length_a   1.000
_cell.length_b   1.000
_cell.length_c   1.000
_cell.angle_alpha   90.00
_cell.angle_beta   90.00
_cell.angle_gamma   90.00
#
_symmetry.space_group_name_H-M   'P 1'
#
loop_
_entity.id
_entity.type
_entity.pdbx_description
1 polymer ?
#
loop_
_entity_poly.entity_id
_entity_poly.type
_entity_poly.pdbx_seq_one_letter_code
_entity_poly.pdbx_strand_id
1 'polypeptide(L)'
;MKRIYLVILFLLTYFNISHAQTTTQKSTIIDSVFVCPPCGSCDYQTFDKAGKCPMCGMTLIRMSLNDFKKQLNLKPVTVCFYIQDGVELLDFAGPMEVFTTAGFHVVTVSKTKTELHTNGLSFIPQYSIKDAPKADVLVVFGGSFAETVADTAVISWIRAQRSTASYFLSVCTGAYILGKAGILDNMTATTYFLQIDNLQKTLPNTKVLANTRFVDNGNVITTAGISAGIDGALYLVEKLRGRDYAKSIAQTIEYDKWIPDQGLVLNKGN
;
A
#
# COMPACT_ATOMS: atom_id res chain seq x y z
N MET A 1 56.28 55.65 43.59
CA MET A 1 56.68 54.24 43.76
C MET A 1 55.43 53.37 43.87
N LYS A 2 55.34 52.33 43.03
CA LYS A 2 54.51 51.11 43.12
C LYS A 2 52.97 51.19 42.90
N ARG A 3 52.55 50.48 41.82
CA ARG A 3 51.42 49.52 41.67
C ARG A 3 50.00 50.13 41.79
N ILE A 4 49.04 49.93 40.87
CA ILE A 4 48.43 48.67 40.38
C ILE A 4 47.71 48.99 39.05
N TYR A 5 47.97 48.23 37.98
CA TYR A 5 47.13 48.18 36.78
C TYR A 5 46.17 47.00 36.93
N LEU A 6 44.86 47.23 36.86
CA LEU A 6 43.84 46.19 36.75
C LEU A 6 43.71 45.83 35.27
N VAL A 7 44.28 44.70 34.88
CA VAL A 7 44.17 44.12 33.54
C VAL A 7 42.80 43.44 33.42
N ILE A 8 41.92 43.98 32.57
CA ILE A 8 40.72 43.28 32.11
C ILE A 8 41.15 42.32 31.01
N LEU A 9 41.16 41.03 31.34
CA LEU A 9 41.48 39.93 30.42
C LEU A 9 40.26 39.69 29.50
N PHE A 10 40.33 40.16 28.26
CA PHE A 10 39.38 39.77 27.20
C PHE A 10 39.66 38.31 26.82
N LEU A 11 38.80 37.39 27.26
CA LEU A 11 38.75 36.01 26.79
C LEU A 11 38.23 36.00 25.34
N LEU A 12 39.17 35.93 24.39
CA LEU A 12 38.91 35.57 23.00
C LEU A 12 38.41 34.12 22.96
N THR A 13 37.09 33.92 22.98
CA THR A 13 36.50 32.63 22.65
C THR A 13 36.70 32.38 21.15
N TYR A 14 37.64 31.50 20.85
CA TYR A 14 37.85 30.93 19.52
C TYR A 14 36.54 30.30 19.01
N PHE A 15 35.97 30.92 17.97
CA PHE A 15 34.94 30.29 17.13
C PHE A 15 35.62 29.16 16.35
N ASN A 16 35.53 27.93 16.85
CA ASN A 16 35.83 26.74 16.06
C ASN A 16 34.70 26.55 15.05
N ILE A 17 34.91 26.99 13.80
CA ILE A 17 34.09 26.58 12.66
C ILE A 17 34.38 25.09 12.42
N SER A 18 33.62 24.24 13.10
CA SER A 18 33.55 22.83 12.74
C SER A 18 32.90 22.76 11.37
N HIS A 19 33.71 22.44 10.35
CA HIS A 19 33.22 22.05 9.05
C HIS A 19 32.38 20.78 9.23
N ALA A 20 31.07 20.95 9.34
CA ALA A 20 30.13 19.86 9.18
C ALA A 20 30.31 19.34 7.75
N GLN A 21 31.05 18.23 7.61
CA GLN A 21 31.03 17.44 6.38
C GLN A 21 29.60 16.95 6.22
N THR A 22 28.85 17.61 5.33
CA THR A 22 27.62 17.10 4.77
C THR A 22 27.98 15.84 3.98
N THR A 23 27.98 14.68 4.65
CA THR A 23 27.84 13.40 3.98
C THR A 23 26.51 13.41 3.25
N THR A 24 26.54 13.78 1.98
CA THR A 24 25.44 13.59 1.05
C THR A 24 25.26 12.09 0.91
N GLN A 25 24.40 11.50 1.74
CA GLN A 25 23.91 10.16 1.52
C GLN A 25 23.04 10.24 0.27
N LYS A 26 23.66 10.03 -0.90
CA LYS A 26 22.94 9.87 -2.17
C LYS A 26 21.94 8.75 -1.95
N SER A 27 20.67 9.10 -1.73
CA SER A 27 19.54 8.20 -1.96
C SER A 27 19.75 7.64 -3.36
N THR A 28 20.21 6.39 -3.43
CA THR A 28 20.51 5.76 -4.70
C THR A 28 19.15 5.32 -5.22
N ILE A 29 18.57 6.11 -6.13
CA ILE A 29 17.38 5.72 -6.86
C ILE A 29 17.66 4.31 -7.42
N ILE A 30 16.83 3.33 -7.07
CA ILE A 30 16.96 1.98 -7.66
C ILE A 30 16.48 2.10 -9.11
N ASP A 31 17.38 2.49 -10.01
CA ASP A 31 17.10 2.55 -11.46
C ASP A 31 17.15 1.16 -12.11
N SER A 32 17.57 0.16 -11.35
CA SER A 32 17.87 -1.17 -11.84
C SER A 32 17.75 -2.22 -10.74
N VAL A 33 17.20 -3.37 -11.10
CA VAL A 33 17.09 -4.55 -10.24
C VAL A 33 18.00 -5.66 -10.74
N PHE A 34 18.39 -6.58 -9.87
CA PHE A 34 19.00 -7.84 -10.31
C PHE A 34 17.89 -8.84 -10.60
N VAL A 35 17.90 -9.45 -11.77
CA VAL A 35 16.91 -10.44 -12.18
C VAL A 35 17.63 -11.69 -12.65
N CYS A 36 16.96 -12.83 -12.55
CA CYS A 36 17.49 -14.00 -13.20
C CYS A 36 17.30 -13.86 -14.72
N PRO A 37 18.34 -14.14 -15.54
CA PRO A 37 18.14 -14.31 -16.98
C PRO A 37 17.09 -15.42 -17.24
N PRO A 38 16.38 -15.39 -18.38
CA PRO A 38 15.33 -16.36 -18.69
C PRO A 38 15.79 -17.81 -18.45
N CYS A 39 15.20 -18.42 -17.42
CA CYS A 39 15.47 -19.74 -16.88
C CYS A 39 14.19 -20.60 -16.84
N GLY A 40 13.01 -20.01 -17.10
CA GLY A 40 11.68 -20.61 -17.08
C GLY A 40 11.02 -20.70 -15.69
N SER A 41 11.79 -20.88 -14.62
CA SER A 41 11.25 -21.06 -13.25
C SER A 41 11.35 -19.82 -12.36
N CYS A 42 12.11 -18.81 -12.78
CA CYS A 42 12.59 -17.73 -11.92
C CYS A 42 12.61 -16.36 -12.61
N ASP A 43 12.06 -16.28 -13.82
CA ASP A 43 12.16 -15.14 -14.76
C ASP A 43 11.47 -13.87 -14.24
N TYR A 44 10.66 -14.04 -13.20
CA TYR A 44 9.84 -13.00 -12.59
C TYR A 44 10.34 -12.55 -11.22
N GLN A 45 11.46 -13.11 -10.74
CA GLN A 45 12.04 -12.74 -9.46
C GLN A 45 13.08 -11.63 -9.61
N THR A 46 13.02 -10.70 -8.67
CA THR A 46 14.04 -9.67 -8.47
C THR A 46 14.86 -9.99 -7.23
N PHE A 47 16.08 -9.47 -7.20
CA PHE A 47 17.02 -9.63 -6.12
C PHE A 47 17.67 -8.29 -5.76
N ASP A 48 18.01 -8.17 -4.48
CA ASP A 48 18.56 -6.98 -3.84
C ASP A 48 20.05 -6.74 -4.16
N LYS A 49 20.77 -7.78 -4.58
CA LYS A 49 22.20 -7.72 -4.91
C LYS A 49 22.58 -8.64 -6.08
N ALA A 50 23.73 -8.33 -6.67
CA ALA A 50 24.38 -9.22 -7.63
C ALA A 50 24.67 -10.59 -6.97
N GLY A 51 24.64 -11.66 -7.76
CA GLY A 51 24.91 -12.99 -7.25
C GLY A 51 24.37 -14.08 -8.16
N LYS A 52 24.12 -15.25 -7.58
CA LYS A 52 23.45 -16.36 -8.26
C LYS A 52 21.99 -16.45 -7.80
N CYS A 53 21.10 -16.73 -8.73
CA CYS A 53 19.71 -17.04 -8.43
C CYS A 53 19.66 -18.27 -7.51
N PRO A 54 18.99 -18.20 -6.35
CA PRO A 54 18.92 -19.33 -5.42
C PRO A 54 18.07 -20.48 -5.95
N MET A 55 17.24 -20.25 -6.98
CA MET A 55 16.36 -21.27 -7.54
C MET A 55 17.01 -22.06 -8.68
N CYS A 56 17.74 -21.40 -9.57
CA CYS A 56 18.31 -22.05 -10.75
C CYS A 56 19.86 -22.00 -10.84
N GLY A 57 20.52 -21.26 -9.94
CA GLY A 57 21.97 -21.13 -9.90
C GLY A 57 22.59 -20.24 -10.98
N MET A 58 21.79 -19.64 -11.88
CA MET A 58 22.27 -18.71 -12.91
C MET A 58 22.76 -17.39 -12.29
N THR A 59 23.75 -16.77 -12.94
CA THR A 59 24.23 -15.44 -12.54
C THR A 59 23.15 -14.40 -12.83
N LEU A 60 22.80 -13.61 -11.81
CA LEU A 60 21.81 -12.55 -11.92
C LEU A 60 22.36 -11.42 -12.81
N ILE A 61 21.48 -10.89 -13.66
CA ILE A 61 21.80 -9.75 -14.52
C ILE A 61 21.18 -8.48 -13.96
N ARG A 62 21.89 -7.38 -14.11
CA ARG A 62 21.37 -6.06 -13.77
C ARG A 62 20.48 -5.57 -14.91
N MET A 63 19.25 -5.20 -14.60
CA MET A 63 18.25 -4.79 -15.58
C MET A 63 17.63 -3.46 -15.17
N SER A 64 17.39 -2.56 -16.13
CA SER A 64 16.62 -1.36 -15.85
C SER A 64 15.19 -1.73 -15.46
N LEU A 65 14.55 -0.96 -14.59
CA LEU A 65 13.14 -1.22 -14.25
C LEU A 65 12.23 -1.18 -15.48
N ASN A 66 12.53 -0.33 -16.47
CA ASN A 66 11.76 -0.26 -17.70
C ASN A 66 11.90 -1.52 -18.56
N ASP A 67 13.11 -2.08 -18.66
CA ASP A 67 13.33 -3.32 -19.41
C ASP A 67 12.76 -4.52 -18.67
N PHE A 68 12.82 -4.52 -17.33
CA PHE A 68 12.15 -5.54 -16.51
C PHE A 68 10.63 -5.52 -16.72
N LYS A 69 10.01 -4.32 -16.70
CA LYS A 69 8.58 -4.14 -17.01
C LYS A 69 8.22 -4.70 -18.40
N LYS A 70 9.07 -4.48 -19.41
CA LYS A 70 8.89 -5.02 -20.77
C LYS A 70 9.06 -6.53 -20.82
N GLN A 71 10.12 -7.07 -20.21
CA GLN A 71 10.44 -8.50 -20.20
C GLN A 71 9.36 -9.32 -19.50
N LEU A 72 8.80 -8.78 -18.42
CA LEU A 72 7.76 -9.45 -17.68
C LEU A 72 6.48 -9.70 -18.50
N ASN A 73 6.32 -9.07 -19.68
CA ASN A 73 5.11 -9.12 -20.52
C ASN A 73 3.84 -9.09 -19.65
N LEU A 74 3.85 -8.19 -18.64
CA LEU A 74 2.99 -8.31 -17.48
C LEU A 74 1.54 -8.33 -17.93
N LYS A 75 0.81 -9.40 -17.55
CA LYS A 75 -0.65 -9.35 -17.62
C LYS A 75 -1.08 -8.06 -16.92
N PRO A 76 -1.80 -7.15 -17.60
CA PRO A 76 -2.32 -5.94 -16.99
C PRO A 76 -3.14 -6.34 -15.76
N VAL A 77 -2.82 -5.74 -14.61
CA VAL A 77 -3.62 -5.89 -13.39
C VAL A 77 -4.61 -4.74 -13.37
N THR A 78 -5.89 -5.07 -13.42
CA THR A 78 -6.96 -4.08 -13.24
C THR A 78 -7.36 -4.04 -11.77
N VAL A 79 -7.33 -2.84 -11.19
CA VAL A 79 -7.71 -2.59 -9.80
C VAL A 79 -8.97 -1.75 -9.76
N CYS A 80 -10.04 -2.33 -9.25
CA CYS A 80 -11.32 -1.64 -9.05
C CYS A 80 -11.34 -0.99 -7.68
N PHE A 81 -11.45 0.34 -7.66
CA PHE A 81 -11.67 1.12 -6.45
C PHE A 81 -13.15 1.37 -6.30
N TYR A 82 -13.81 0.68 -5.37
CA TYR A 82 -15.18 1.04 -5.00
C TYR A 82 -15.15 2.21 -4.02
N ILE A 83 -15.75 3.33 -4.42
CA ILE A 83 -15.70 4.61 -3.70
C ILE A 83 -17.14 5.11 -3.44
N GLN A 84 -17.46 5.36 -2.18
CA GLN A 84 -18.71 5.97 -1.74
C GLN A 84 -18.59 7.49 -1.56
N ASP A 85 -19.74 8.17 -1.50
CA ASP A 85 -19.79 9.56 -1.05
C ASP A 85 -19.29 9.66 0.40
N GLY A 86 -18.53 10.70 0.71
CA GLY A 86 -17.88 10.85 2.02
C GLY A 86 -16.77 9.84 2.30
N VAL A 87 -16.18 9.21 1.28
CA VAL A 87 -14.95 8.39 1.44
C VAL A 87 -13.85 9.20 2.15
N GLU A 88 -12.98 8.57 2.95
CA GLU A 88 -11.79 9.26 3.47
C GLU A 88 -10.77 9.49 2.34
N LEU A 89 -10.38 10.74 2.10
CA LEU A 89 -9.56 11.10 0.92
C LEU A 89 -8.27 10.27 0.84
N LEU A 90 -7.51 10.18 1.93
CA LEU A 90 -6.23 9.50 1.92
C LEU A 90 -6.36 7.97 1.87
N ASP A 91 -7.51 7.41 2.28
CA ASP A 91 -7.76 5.97 2.19
C ASP A 91 -7.67 5.47 0.75
N PHE A 92 -8.13 6.26 -0.23
CA PHE A 92 -8.06 5.89 -1.65
C PHE A 92 -6.91 6.59 -2.39
N ALA A 93 -6.60 7.85 -2.10
CA ALA A 93 -5.54 8.58 -2.80
C ALA A 93 -4.16 7.93 -2.60
N GLY A 94 -3.86 7.45 -1.38
CA GLY A 94 -2.61 6.77 -1.07
C GLY A 94 -2.41 5.47 -1.87
N PRO A 95 -3.35 4.49 -1.78
CA PRO A 95 -3.32 3.30 -2.62
C PRO A 95 -3.36 3.59 -4.13
N MET A 96 -4.08 4.62 -4.56
CA MET A 96 -4.14 5.01 -5.97
C MET A 96 -2.75 5.36 -6.48
N GLU A 97 -2.02 6.22 -5.76
CA GLU A 97 -0.64 6.62 -6.09
C GLU A 97 0.30 5.41 -6.19
N VAL A 98 0.17 4.45 -5.27
CA VAL A 98 0.96 3.21 -5.29
C VAL A 98 0.64 2.37 -6.52
N PHE A 99 -0.64 2.09 -6.80
CA PHE A 99 -1.02 1.18 -7.89
C PHE A 99 -0.78 1.79 -9.27
N THR A 100 -1.05 3.08 -9.47
CA THR A 100 -0.79 3.76 -10.75
C THR A 100 0.72 3.80 -11.02
N THR A 101 1.54 4.12 -10.02
CA THR A 101 3.01 4.11 -10.15
C THR A 101 3.55 2.69 -10.39
N ALA A 102 2.91 1.68 -9.81
CA ALA A 102 3.16 0.27 -10.10
C ALA A 102 2.77 -0.16 -11.53
N GLY A 103 2.15 0.72 -12.32
CA GLY A 103 1.70 0.44 -13.69
C GLY A 103 0.42 -0.38 -13.77
N PHE A 104 -0.38 -0.42 -12.69
CA PHE A 104 -1.68 -1.10 -12.70
C PHE A 104 -2.75 -0.19 -13.28
N HIS A 105 -3.77 -0.78 -13.91
CA HIS A 105 -4.90 -0.05 -14.43
C HIS A 105 -5.95 0.15 -13.34
N VAL A 106 -5.97 1.33 -12.73
CA VAL A 106 -6.93 1.67 -11.67
C VAL A 106 -8.20 2.24 -12.30
N VAL A 107 -9.36 1.72 -11.89
CA VAL A 107 -10.67 2.24 -12.26
C VAL A 107 -11.48 2.63 -11.02
N THR A 108 -12.20 3.74 -11.09
CA THR A 108 -13.09 4.19 -10.00
C THR A 108 -14.54 3.78 -10.27
N VAL A 109 -15.16 3.15 -9.27
CA VAL A 109 -16.53 2.64 -9.33
C VAL A 109 -17.30 3.18 -8.12
N SER A 110 -18.53 3.63 -8.32
CA SER A 110 -19.46 3.90 -7.23
C SER A 110 -20.82 3.27 -7.50
N LYS A 111 -21.81 3.48 -6.62
CA LYS A 111 -23.19 3.06 -6.88
C LYS A 111 -23.73 3.65 -8.18
N THR A 112 -23.45 4.93 -8.43
CA THR A 112 -23.86 5.71 -9.61
C THR A 112 -22.71 6.58 -10.11
N LYS A 113 -22.83 7.14 -11.32
CA LYS A 113 -21.89 8.14 -11.86
C LYS A 113 -22.24 9.57 -11.44
N THR A 114 -22.66 9.73 -10.20
CA THR A 114 -22.96 11.04 -9.60
C THR A 114 -21.70 11.59 -8.96
N GLU A 115 -21.64 12.91 -8.81
CA GLU A 115 -20.55 13.56 -8.08
C GLU A 115 -20.48 13.06 -6.63
N LEU A 116 -19.27 12.76 -6.18
CA LEU A 116 -18.93 12.36 -4.82
C LEU A 116 -18.11 13.46 -4.17
N HIS A 117 -18.23 13.59 -2.85
CA HIS A 117 -17.64 14.63 -2.03
C HIS A 117 -16.80 14.02 -0.90
N THR A 118 -15.63 14.59 -0.65
CA THR A 118 -14.74 14.19 0.44
C THR A 118 -13.77 15.31 0.77
N ASN A 119 -13.53 15.60 2.04
CA ASN A 119 -12.48 16.54 2.49
C ASN A 119 -12.38 17.87 1.69
N GLY A 120 -13.51 18.40 1.21
CA GLY A 120 -13.58 19.62 0.39
C GLY A 120 -13.30 19.45 -1.12
N LEU A 121 -13.11 18.22 -1.59
CA LEU A 121 -12.95 17.81 -2.99
C LEU A 121 -14.26 17.21 -3.52
N SER A 122 -14.55 17.49 -4.79
CA SER A 122 -15.60 16.82 -5.57
C SER A 122 -15.00 16.09 -6.78
N PHE A 123 -15.52 14.90 -7.10
CA PHE A 123 -15.12 14.14 -8.29
C PHE A 123 -16.21 13.18 -8.75
N ILE A 124 -16.14 12.73 -10.01
CA ILE A 124 -17.10 11.79 -10.61
C ILE A 124 -16.40 10.45 -10.86
N PRO A 125 -16.95 9.31 -10.39
CA PRO A 125 -16.38 7.99 -10.66
C PRO A 125 -16.55 7.61 -12.14
N GLN A 126 -15.58 6.89 -12.69
CA GLN A 126 -15.58 6.50 -14.11
C GLN A 126 -16.73 5.53 -14.44
N TYR A 127 -17.06 4.65 -13.49
CA TYR A 127 -18.07 3.61 -13.64
C TYR A 127 -19.06 3.60 -12.47
N SER A 128 -20.22 3.00 -12.72
CA SER A 128 -21.17 2.60 -11.70
C SER A 128 -21.09 1.08 -11.48
N ILE A 129 -21.70 0.57 -10.41
CA ILE A 129 -21.83 -0.89 -10.20
C ILE A 129 -22.57 -1.62 -11.35
N LYS A 130 -23.28 -0.90 -12.23
CA LYS A 130 -24.00 -1.47 -13.38
C LYS A 130 -23.11 -1.70 -14.60
N ASP A 131 -22.03 -0.94 -14.74
CA ASP A 131 -21.16 -0.92 -15.92
C ASP A 131 -19.67 -1.01 -15.57
N ALA A 132 -19.36 -1.39 -14.33
CA ALA A 132 -18.00 -1.62 -13.89
C ALA A 132 -17.32 -2.74 -14.70
N PRO A 133 -16.07 -2.55 -15.16
CA PRO A 133 -15.34 -3.60 -15.85
C PRO A 133 -14.92 -4.70 -14.86
N LYS A 134 -14.53 -5.86 -15.40
CA LYS A 134 -13.90 -6.92 -14.59
C LYS A 134 -12.55 -6.42 -14.05
N ALA A 135 -12.24 -6.74 -12.81
CA ALA A 135 -10.98 -6.38 -12.16
C ALA A 135 -10.34 -7.60 -11.49
N ASP A 136 -9.00 -7.63 -11.44
CA ASP A 136 -8.24 -8.66 -10.74
C ASP A 136 -8.19 -8.36 -9.23
N VAL A 137 -8.34 -7.10 -8.84
CA VAL A 137 -8.31 -6.63 -7.44
C VAL A 137 -9.51 -5.73 -7.18
N LEU A 138 -10.23 -5.96 -6.07
CA LEU A 138 -11.22 -5.03 -5.54
C LEU A 138 -10.69 -4.35 -4.29
N VAL A 139 -10.74 -3.02 -4.25
CA VAL A 139 -10.37 -2.21 -3.08
C VAL A 139 -11.59 -1.44 -2.58
N VAL A 140 -11.84 -1.49 -1.27
CA VAL A 140 -12.89 -0.72 -0.59
C VAL A 140 -12.28 0.14 0.52
N PHE A 141 -12.89 1.30 0.77
CA PHE A 141 -12.30 2.34 1.62
C PHE A 141 -13.22 2.73 2.78
N GLY A 142 -12.65 3.38 3.79
CA GLY A 142 -13.39 3.95 4.90
C GLY A 142 -14.04 5.29 4.57
N GLY A 143 -14.26 6.11 5.60
CA GLY A 143 -15.08 7.32 5.52
C GLY A 143 -16.54 7.04 5.90
N SER A 144 -17.51 7.64 5.21
CA SER A 144 -18.96 7.47 5.44
C SER A 144 -19.50 6.11 4.98
N PHE A 145 -19.05 5.03 5.63
CA PHE A 145 -19.34 3.65 5.22
C PHE A 145 -20.75 3.14 5.57
N ALA A 146 -21.47 3.79 6.50
CA ALA A 146 -22.72 3.26 7.04
C ALA A 146 -23.82 3.07 5.98
N GLU A 147 -24.01 4.06 5.10
CA GLU A 147 -24.99 3.98 4.01
C GLU A 147 -24.61 2.89 2.99
N THR A 148 -23.31 2.77 2.71
CA THR A 148 -22.79 1.72 1.83
C THR A 148 -23.05 0.32 2.38
N VAL A 149 -22.89 0.13 3.69
CA VAL A 149 -23.19 -1.14 4.38
C VAL A 149 -24.69 -1.45 4.42
N ALA A 150 -25.54 -0.43 4.47
CA ALA A 150 -26.99 -0.58 4.42
C ALA A 150 -27.52 -0.84 3.00
N ASP A 151 -26.78 -0.43 1.97
CA ASP A 151 -27.19 -0.58 0.57
C ASP A 151 -27.02 -2.02 0.07
N THR A 152 -28.13 -2.73 -0.03
CA THR A 152 -28.16 -4.14 -0.47
C THR A 152 -27.69 -4.34 -1.90
N ALA A 153 -27.87 -3.37 -2.80
CA ALA A 153 -27.44 -3.48 -4.20
C ALA A 153 -25.91 -3.39 -4.28
N VAL A 154 -25.32 -2.44 -3.55
CA VAL A 154 -23.86 -2.29 -3.46
C VAL A 154 -23.23 -3.54 -2.83
N ILE A 155 -23.73 -3.97 -1.66
CA ILE A 155 -23.17 -5.14 -0.96
C ILE A 155 -23.27 -6.41 -1.81
N SER A 156 -24.38 -6.59 -2.52
CA SER A 156 -24.55 -7.74 -3.43
C SER A 156 -23.56 -7.68 -4.60
N TRP A 157 -23.33 -6.49 -5.16
CA TRP A 157 -22.34 -6.29 -6.22
C TRP A 157 -20.91 -6.56 -5.74
N ILE A 158 -20.54 -6.10 -4.53
CA ILE A 158 -19.22 -6.36 -3.92
C ILE A 158 -19.03 -7.87 -3.69
N ARG A 159 -20.05 -8.55 -3.16
CA ARG A 159 -20.02 -10.01 -2.95
C ARG A 159 -19.81 -10.76 -4.27
N ALA A 160 -20.46 -10.32 -5.35
CA ALA A 160 -20.36 -10.95 -6.67
C ALA A 160 -18.93 -10.90 -7.25
N GLN A 161 -18.12 -9.92 -6.84
CA GLN A 161 -16.72 -9.82 -7.29
C GLN A 161 -15.85 -11.00 -6.84
N ARG A 162 -16.29 -11.83 -5.87
CA ARG A 162 -15.60 -13.09 -5.52
C ARG A 162 -15.44 -14.05 -6.71
N SER A 163 -16.25 -13.91 -7.75
CA SER A 163 -16.18 -14.73 -8.97
C SER A 163 -15.14 -14.24 -9.98
N THR A 164 -14.64 -13.02 -9.85
CA THR A 164 -13.79 -12.34 -10.85
C THR A 164 -12.49 -11.80 -10.26
N ALA A 165 -12.54 -11.18 -9.08
CA ALA A 165 -11.38 -10.63 -8.40
C ALA A 165 -10.58 -11.74 -7.72
N SER A 166 -9.28 -11.74 -7.97
CA SER A 166 -8.32 -12.63 -7.30
C SER A 166 -7.93 -12.11 -5.92
N TYR A 167 -7.99 -10.79 -5.69
CA TYR A 167 -7.62 -10.15 -4.43
C TYR A 167 -8.66 -9.13 -3.96
N PHE A 168 -8.79 -9.02 -2.65
CA PHE A 168 -9.57 -8.00 -1.96
C PHE A 168 -8.67 -7.22 -1.02
N LEU A 169 -8.81 -5.90 -1.01
CA LEU A 169 -8.13 -5.02 -0.07
C LEU A 169 -9.17 -4.09 0.57
N SER A 170 -9.14 -3.95 1.89
CA SER A 170 -9.87 -2.87 2.57
C SER A 170 -8.93 -1.93 3.29
N VAL A 171 -9.22 -0.64 3.25
CA VAL A 171 -8.55 0.38 4.06
C VAL A 171 -9.51 0.91 5.11
N CYS A 172 -9.01 1.15 6.33
CA CYS A 172 -9.76 1.79 7.40
C CYS A 172 -11.09 1.05 7.67
N THR A 173 -12.20 1.78 7.75
CA THR A 173 -13.56 1.26 7.95
C THR A 173 -14.15 0.57 6.71
N GLY A 174 -13.41 0.50 5.59
CA GLY A 174 -13.77 -0.35 4.45
C GLY A 174 -13.91 -1.84 4.83
N ALA A 175 -13.29 -2.27 5.93
CA ALA A 175 -13.46 -3.61 6.48
C ALA A 175 -14.95 -3.94 6.79
N TYR A 176 -15.76 -2.95 7.19
CA TYR A 176 -17.21 -3.17 7.39
C TYR A 176 -17.92 -3.55 6.09
N ILE A 177 -17.49 -2.97 4.96
CA ILE A 177 -18.07 -3.23 3.65
C ILE A 177 -17.75 -4.66 3.22
N LEU A 178 -16.48 -5.08 3.33
CA LEU A 178 -16.10 -6.48 3.07
C LEU A 178 -16.82 -7.46 4.02
N GLY A 179 -16.90 -7.12 5.31
CA GLY A 179 -17.60 -7.91 6.31
C GLY A 179 -19.08 -8.10 5.98
N LYS A 180 -19.78 -7.02 5.61
CA LYS A 180 -21.20 -7.09 5.22
C LYS A 180 -21.42 -7.89 3.93
N ALA A 181 -20.45 -7.89 3.01
CA ALA A 181 -20.46 -8.76 1.84
C ALA A 181 -20.21 -10.25 2.17
N GLY A 182 -19.87 -10.58 3.43
CA GLY A 182 -19.49 -11.92 3.88
C GLY A 182 -18.05 -12.27 3.51
N ILE A 183 -17.25 -11.30 3.02
CA ILE A 183 -15.86 -11.52 2.58
C ILE A 183 -14.93 -11.86 3.75
N LEU A 184 -15.23 -11.36 4.96
CA LEU A 184 -14.40 -11.54 6.16
C LEU A 184 -14.87 -12.68 7.09
N ASP A 185 -15.86 -13.47 6.70
CA ASP A 185 -16.39 -14.55 7.53
C ASP A 185 -15.30 -15.59 7.85
N ASN A 186 -15.10 -15.89 9.14
CA ASN A 186 -14.07 -16.81 9.63
C ASN A 186 -12.63 -16.40 9.27
N MET A 187 -12.39 -15.12 9.01
CA MET A 187 -11.06 -14.56 8.73
C MET A 187 -10.55 -13.75 9.91
N THR A 188 -9.26 -13.38 9.85
CA THR A 188 -8.70 -12.35 10.74
C THR A 188 -8.69 -11.02 10.00
N ALA A 189 -9.02 -9.92 10.67
CA ALA A 189 -9.02 -8.59 10.06
C ALA A 189 -8.45 -7.53 11.01
N THR A 190 -8.10 -6.38 10.47
CA THR A 190 -7.86 -5.13 11.21
C THR A 190 -8.70 -4.02 10.58
N THR A 191 -8.83 -2.90 11.28
CA THR A 191 -9.53 -1.70 10.78
C THR A 191 -8.98 -0.45 11.47
N TYR A 192 -9.64 0.70 11.30
CA TYR A 192 -9.32 1.92 12.02
C TYR A 192 -9.32 1.70 13.53
N PHE A 193 -8.33 2.23 14.24
CA PHE A 193 -8.10 1.90 15.64
C PHE A 193 -9.30 2.19 16.56
N LEU A 194 -10.08 3.24 16.29
CA LEU A 194 -11.30 3.58 17.03
C LEU A 194 -12.48 2.65 16.74
N GLN A 195 -12.38 1.79 15.72
CA GLN A 195 -13.47 0.92 15.27
C GLN A 195 -13.18 -0.57 15.50
N ILE A 196 -12.05 -0.93 16.13
CA ILE A 196 -11.70 -2.33 16.41
C ILE A 196 -12.82 -3.05 17.18
N ASP A 197 -13.22 -2.51 18.33
CA ASP A 197 -14.24 -3.14 19.18
C ASP A 197 -15.61 -3.20 18.51
N ASN A 198 -15.97 -2.14 17.78
CA ASN A 198 -17.24 -2.08 17.08
C ASN A 198 -17.29 -3.07 15.91
N LEU A 199 -16.18 -3.22 15.18
CA LEU A 199 -16.10 -4.18 14.07
C LEU A 199 -16.18 -5.61 14.61
N GLN A 200 -15.48 -5.91 15.72
CA GLN A 200 -15.55 -7.23 16.36
C GLN A 200 -16.97 -7.59 16.80
N LYS A 201 -17.71 -6.62 17.37
CA LYS A 201 -19.13 -6.81 17.73
C LYS A 201 -20.01 -7.02 16.51
N THR A 202 -19.72 -6.31 15.42
CA THR A 202 -20.50 -6.39 14.17
C THR A 202 -20.25 -7.69 13.41
N LEU A 203 -19.03 -8.22 13.46
CA LEU A 203 -18.58 -9.41 12.75
C LEU A 203 -18.08 -10.47 13.76
N PRO A 204 -18.98 -11.15 14.49
CA PRO A 204 -18.58 -12.05 15.58
C PRO A 204 -17.76 -13.26 15.11
N ASN A 205 -17.88 -13.64 13.83
CA ASN A 205 -17.11 -14.74 13.23
C ASN A 205 -15.75 -14.29 12.66
N THR A 206 -15.45 -12.99 12.68
CA THR A 206 -14.16 -12.44 12.24
C THR A 206 -13.31 -12.14 13.47
N LYS A 207 -12.05 -12.59 13.47
CA LYS A 207 -11.09 -12.21 14.53
C LYS A 207 -10.52 -10.83 14.21
N VAL A 208 -10.94 -9.79 14.94
CA VAL A 208 -10.47 -8.42 14.70
C VAL A 208 -9.29 -8.09 15.60
N LEU A 209 -8.18 -7.65 15.01
CA LEU A 209 -6.93 -7.34 15.72
C LEU A 209 -6.70 -5.83 15.83
N ALA A 210 -6.40 -5.37 17.05
CA ALA A 210 -5.84 -4.05 17.29
C ALA A 210 -4.34 -4.01 16.95
N ASN A 211 -3.77 -2.79 16.90
CA ASN A 211 -2.32 -2.54 16.80
C ASN A 211 -1.61 -3.28 15.66
N THR A 212 -2.35 -3.60 14.59
CA THR A 212 -1.87 -4.36 13.44
C THR A 212 -2.04 -3.52 12.19
N ARG A 213 -0.94 -3.23 11.49
CA ARG A 213 -0.92 -2.30 10.36
C ARG A 213 -1.74 -2.80 9.18
N PHE A 214 -1.58 -4.08 8.85
CA PHE A 214 -2.44 -4.82 7.94
C PHE A 214 -2.46 -6.30 8.31
N VAL A 215 -3.48 -7.02 7.85
CA VAL A 215 -3.62 -8.47 7.97
C VAL A 215 -3.81 -9.05 6.56
N ASP A 216 -3.05 -10.09 6.20
CA ASP A 216 -3.22 -10.85 4.96
C ASP A 216 -3.75 -12.27 5.26
N ASN A 217 -4.92 -12.62 4.71
CA ASN A 217 -5.52 -13.97 4.77
C ASN A 217 -5.28 -14.77 3.47
N GLY A 218 -4.21 -14.49 2.75
CA GLY A 218 -3.89 -15.08 1.46
C GLY A 218 -4.38 -14.22 0.31
N ASN A 219 -5.70 -14.05 0.15
CA ASN A 219 -6.28 -13.25 -0.93
C ASN A 219 -7.18 -12.10 -0.47
N VAL A 220 -7.37 -11.96 0.84
CA VAL A 220 -8.12 -10.86 1.47
C VAL A 220 -7.21 -10.15 2.45
N ILE A 221 -6.91 -8.89 2.15
CA ILE A 221 -6.05 -8.03 2.93
C ILE A 221 -6.92 -6.93 3.55
N THR A 222 -6.75 -6.69 4.84
CA THR A 222 -7.37 -5.55 5.53
C THR A 222 -6.29 -4.70 6.16
N THR A 223 -6.37 -3.38 6.04
CA THR A 223 -5.41 -2.46 6.66
C THR A 223 -6.06 -1.64 7.76
N ALA A 224 -5.24 -1.05 8.63
CA ALA A 224 -5.68 -0.09 9.63
C ALA A 224 -6.15 1.23 8.95
N GLY A 225 -6.21 2.32 9.69
CA GLY A 225 -6.72 3.59 9.15
C GLY A 225 -5.77 4.31 8.19
N ILE A 226 -6.36 5.01 7.22
CA ILE A 226 -5.79 6.18 6.54
C ILE A 226 -4.48 5.85 5.84
N SER A 227 -3.34 6.19 6.43
CA SER A 227 -2.03 5.94 5.83
C SER A 227 -1.71 4.45 5.69
N ALA A 228 -2.39 3.56 6.45
CA ALA A 228 -2.19 2.12 6.36
C ALA A 228 -2.56 1.56 4.97
N GLY A 229 -3.40 2.28 4.23
CA GLY A 229 -3.71 1.94 2.85
C GLY A 229 -2.47 1.91 1.96
N ILE A 230 -1.53 2.84 2.15
CA ILE A 230 -0.28 2.91 1.36
C ILE A 230 0.55 1.64 1.60
N ASP A 231 0.73 1.27 2.87
CA ASP A 231 1.48 0.06 3.24
C ASP A 231 0.83 -1.22 2.70
N GLY A 232 -0.50 -1.33 2.79
CA GLY A 232 -1.23 -2.48 2.25
C GLY A 232 -1.20 -2.55 0.73
N ALA A 233 -1.24 -1.41 0.04
CA ALA A 233 -1.09 -1.36 -1.41
C ALA A 233 0.33 -1.77 -1.85
N LEU A 234 1.38 -1.27 -1.18
CA LEU A 234 2.76 -1.67 -1.44
C LEU A 234 2.97 -3.16 -1.17
N TYR A 235 2.39 -3.69 -0.09
CA TYR A 235 2.41 -5.11 0.21
C TYR A 235 1.71 -5.95 -0.88
N LEU A 236 0.57 -5.49 -1.40
CA LEU A 236 -0.10 -6.19 -2.51
C LEU A 236 0.70 -6.10 -3.81
N VAL A 237 1.37 -4.97 -4.09
CA VAL A 237 2.31 -4.86 -5.21
C VAL A 237 3.47 -5.86 -5.04
N GLU A 238 4.03 -5.98 -3.83
CA GLU A 238 5.07 -6.97 -3.52
C GLU A 238 4.57 -8.39 -3.81
N LYS A 239 3.34 -8.71 -3.40
CA LYS A 239 2.74 -10.03 -3.63
C LYS A 239 2.55 -10.35 -5.11
N LEU A 240 2.25 -9.34 -5.93
CA LEU A 240 1.95 -9.48 -7.36
C LEU A 240 3.16 -9.35 -8.29
N ARG A 241 4.21 -8.63 -7.85
CA ARG A 241 5.33 -8.19 -8.69
C ARG A 241 6.71 -8.35 -8.03
N GLY A 242 6.77 -8.85 -6.80
CA GLY A 242 8.01 -9.05 -6.05
C GLY A 242 8.42 -7.83 -5.22
N ARG A 243 9.21 -8.10 -4.18
CA ARG A 243 9.61 -7.13 -3.16
C ARG A 243 10.41 -5.96 -3.73
N ASP A 244 11.34 -6.17 -4.64
CA ASP A 244 12.16 -5.05 -5.15
C ASP A 244 11.36 -4.14 -6.07
N TYR A 245 10.39 -4.69 -6.81
CA TYR A 245 9.47 -3.87 -7.56
C TYR A 245 8.68 -2.97 -6.62
N ALA A 246 8.08 -3.50 -5.56
CA ALA A 246 7.38 -2.70 -4.55
C ALA A 246 8.29 -1.66 -3.88
N LYS A 247 9.54 -2.01 -3.54
CA LYS A 247 10.53 -1.04 -3.02
C LYS A 247 10.82 0.08 -4.02
N SER A 248 10.94 -0.24 -5.30
CA SER A 248 11.13 0.79 -6.34
C SER A 248 9.92 1.72 -6.46
N ILE A 249 8.71 1.20 -6.27
CA ILE A 249 7.49 2.04 -6.24
C ILE A 249 7.53 2.95 -5.02
N ALA A 250 7.81 2.41 -3.83
CA ALA A 250 7.95 3.20 -2.60
C ALA A 250 8.99 4.32 -2.76
N GLN A 251 10.14 4.03 -3.38
CA GLN A 251 11.16 5.03 -3.70
C GLN A 251 10.69 6.08 -4.72
N THR A 252 9.96 5.66 -5.75
CA THR A 252 9.46 6.56 -6.81
C THR A 252 8.51 7.60 -6.25
N ILE A 253 7.67 7.20 -5.29
CA ILE A 253 6.70 8.10 -4.63
C ILE A 253 7.28 8.76 -3.37
N GLU A 254 8.61 8.64 -3.16
CA GLU A 254 9.34 9.15 -1.99
C GLU A 254 8.78 8.69 -0.63
N TYR A 255 8.20 7.49 -0.58
CA TYR A 255 7.76 6.82 0.64
C TYR A 255 8.90 6.01 1.27
N ASP A 256 9.99 6.72 1.59
CA ASP A 256 11.31 6.20 1.98
C ASP A 256 11.35 5.44 3.31
N LYS A 257 10.33 5.61 4.15
CA LYS A 257 10.18 4.94 5.46
C LYS A 257 9.26 3.72 5.43
N TRP A 258 8.93 3.19 4.25
CA TRP A 258 8.22 1.93 4.16
C TRP A 258 9.03 0.82 4.84
N ILE A 259 8.43 0.17 5.85
CA ILE A 259 9.01 -0.98 6.53
C ILE A 259 8.22 -2.21 6.07
N PRO A 260 8.79 -3.04 5.16
CA PRO A 260 8.18 -4.30 4.79
C PRO A 260 7.93 -5.16 6.05
N ASP A 261 6.91 -6.01 6.00
CA ASP A 261 6.59 -6.96 7.08
C ASP A 261 6.00 -6.35 8.38
N GLN A 262 5.54 -5.09 8.36
CA GLN A 262 4.80 -4.49 9.50
C GLN A 262 3.39 -5.06 9.75
N GLY A 263 2.88 -5.88 8.82
CA GLY A 263 1.58 -6.53 8.95
C GLY A 263 1.66 -7.97 9.45
N LEU A 264 0.50 -8.54 9.75
CA LEU A 264 0.36 -9.95 10.08
C LEU A 264 0.00 -10.75 8.83
N VAL A 265 0.89 -11.65 8.40
CA VAL A 265 0.67 -12.55 7.27
C VAL A 265 0.23 -13.92 7.78
N LEU A 266 -0.95 -14.38 7.37
CA LEU A 266 -1.50 -15.67 7.80
C LEU A 266 -1.33 -16.72 6.69
N ASN A 267 -0.56 -17.76 6.98
CA ASN A 267 -0.44 -18.93 6.12
C ASN A 267 -1.55 -19.94 6.46
N LYS A 268 -2.19 -20.53 5.45
CA LYS A 268 -3.07 -21.70 5.65
C LYS A 268 -2.18 -22.88 6.09
N GLY A 269 -1.95 -23.03 7.38
CA GLY A 269 -1.07 -24.08 7.91
C GLY A 269 -0.71 -24.03 9.39
N ASN A 270 -1.16 -23.04 10.16
CA ASN A 270 -1.06 -23.01 11.62
C ASN A 270 -2.45 -22.87 12.25
#